data_AF-A0A537JZP9-F1
#
_entry.id   AF-A0A537JZP9-F1
#
_cell.length_a   1.000
_cell.length_b   1.000
_cell.length_c   1.000
_cell.angle_alpha   90.00
_cell.angle_beta   90.00
_cell.angle_gamma   90.00
#
_symmetry.space_group_name_H-M   'P 1'
#
loop_
_entity.id
_entity.type
_entity.pdbx_description
1 polymer ?
#
loop_
_entity_poly.entity_id
_entity_poly.type
_entity_poly.pdbx_seq_one_letter_code
_entity_poly.pdbx_strand_id
1 'polypeptide(L)'
;MRSFMKVRLMAMMFLQFFIWGSWYATGGNYMKSHGMMDVIYLVYLASPIGSIVSPFFLGMIADRFFAVEKLMGVMHILSGVCVICAPWLGASSPGIFLSFMFLHMLCYMPTVGLASATVFHLVGDKEKEFPVIRVFGTFGWISAGIIVSYLLHGDTTALPMYVAGAGSLILGLYCFTLPHIPPRGAGKKVRFRDVLGLMC
;
A
#
# COMPACT_ATOMS: atom_id res chain seq x y z
N MET A 1 6.72 -11.56 23.32
CA MET A 1 5.48 -11.19 22.61
C MET A 1 4.55 -12.39 22.51
N ARG A 2 3.23 -12.24 22.73
CA ARG A 2 2.27 -13.35 22.54
C ARG A 2 2.34 -13.82 21.07
N SER A 3 2.50 -15.12 20.84
CA SER A 3 2.64 -15.72 19.49
C SER A 3 1.60 -15.20 18.49
N PHE A 4 0.38 -14.99 18.97
CA PHE A 4 -0.74 -14.43 18.22
C PHE A 4 -0.44 -13.07 17.55
N MET A 5 0.25 -12.14 18.23
CA MET A 5 0.55 -10.84 17.64
C MET A 5 1.56 -10.94 16.49
N LYS A 6 2.49 -11.89 16.52
CA LYS A 6 3.44 -12.06 15.41
C LYS A 6 2.71 -12.50 14.15
N VAL A 7 1.84 -13.50 14.28
CA VAL A 7 1.02 -14.02 13.17
C VAL A 7 0.18 -12.90 12.55
N ARG A 8 -0.40 -12.04 13.38
CA ARG A 8 -1.16 -10.87 12.92
C ARG A 8 -0.31 -9.88 12.11
N LEU A 9 0.93 -9.62 12.53
CA LEU A 9 1.84 -8.73 11.81
C LEU A 9 2.41 -9.38 10.54
N MET A 10 2.65 -10.69 10.55
CA MET A 10 3.01 -11.47 9.37
C MET A 10 1.91 -11.42 8.31
N ALA A 11 0.64 -11.62 8.72
CA ALA A 11 -0.50 -11.51 7.82
C ALA A 11 -0.65 -10.09 7.24
N MET A 12 -0.46 -9.06 8.07
CA MET A 12 -0.44 -7.66 7.63
C MET A 12 0.64 -7.43 6.55
N MET A 13 1.87 -7.87 6.80
CA MET A 13 2.98 -7.72 5.86
C MET A 13 2.79 -8.54 4.58
N PHE A 14 2.26 -9.75 4.70
CA PHE A 14 1.89 -10.57 3.56
C PHE A 14 0.89 -9.84 2.66
N LEU A 15 -0.26 -9.41 3.22
CA LEU A 15 -1.31 -8.72 2.47
C LEU A 15 -0.81 -7.41 1.86
N GLN A 16 -0.01 -6.63 2.60
CA GLN A 16 0.57 -5.39 2.11
C GLN A 16 1.27 -5.62 0.77
N PHE A 17 2.25 -6.53 0.73
CA PHE A 17 3.03 -6.77 -0.49
C PHE A 17 2.31 -7.65 -1.52
N PHE A 18 1.34 -8.46 -1.10
CA PHE A 18 0.46 -9.19 -2.00
C PHE A 18 -0.34 -8.23 -2.89
N ILE A 19 -0.93 -7.17 -2.31
CA ILE A 19 -1.67 -6.15 -3.06
C ILE A 19 -0.79 -5.54 -4.15
N TRP A 20 0.42 -5.14 -3.78
CA TRP A 20 1.35 -4.53 -4.73
C TRP A 20 1.78 -5.52 -5.81
N GLY A 21 2.18 -6.74 -5.42
CA GLY A 21 2.61 -7.78 -6.35
C GLY A 21 1.50 -8.25 -7.30
N SER A 22 0.23 -8.19 -6.87
CA SER A 22 -0.89 -8.72 -7.64
C SER A 22 -1.11 -8.03 -8.98
N TRP A 23 -0.82 -6.73 -9.06
CA TRP A 23 -0.96 -5.97 -10.30
C TRP A 23 0.38 -5.47 -10.85
N TYR A 24 1.40 -5.22 -10.02
CA TYR A 24 2.59 -4.51 -10.48
C TYR A 24 3.38 -5.27 -11.56
N ALA A 25 3.48 -6.60 -11.44
CA ALA A 25 4.19 -7.42 -12.42
C ALA A 25 3.46 -7.54 -13.77
N THR A 26 2.13 -7.48 -13.77
CA THR A 26 1.28 -7.82 -14.92
C THR A 26 0.50 -6.63 -15.47
N GLY A 27 0.46 -5.50 -14.77
CA GLY A 27 -0.27 -4.30 -15.17
C GLY A 27 0.17 -3.76 -16.52
N GLY A 28 1.47 -3.85 -16.83
CA GLY A 28 1.98 -3.53 -18.16
C GLY A 28 1.43 -4.44 -19.28
N ASN A 29 1.17 -5.72 -18.99
CA ASN A 29 0.59 -6.65 -19.96
C ASN A 29 -0.88 -6.27 -20.26
N TYR A 30 -1.67 -5.96 -19.24
CA TYR A 30 -3.01 -5.40 -19.39
C TYR A 30 -2.99 -4.11 -20.20
N MET A 31 -2.08 -3.18 -19.88
CA MET A 31 -2.00 -1.91 -20.59
C MET A 31 -1.63 -2.12 -22.07
N LYS A 32 -0.69 -3.02 -22.35
CA LYS A 32 -0.32 -3.39 -23.71
C LYS A 32 -1.48 -3.98 -24.49
N SER A 33 -2.28 -4.87 -23.89
CA SER A 33 -3.45 -5.47 -24.55
C SER A 33 -4.58 -4.46 -24.82
N HIS A 34 -4.60 -3.33 -24.11
CA HIS A 34 -5.61 -2.27 -24.23
C HIS A 34 -5.09 -1.02 -24.96
N GLY A 35 -4.02 -1.15 -25.76
CA GLY A 35 -3.51 -0.06 -26.60
C GLY A 35 -2.81 1.08 -25.85
N MET A 36 -2.41 0.85 -24.59
CA MET A 36 -1.75 1.85 -23.73
C MET A 36 -0.22 1.68 -23.67
N MET A 37 0.39 1.03 -24.67
CA MET A 37 1.82 0.70 -24.66
C MET A 37 2.72 1.93 -24.42
N ASP A 38 2.43 3.05 -25.08
CA ASP A 38 3.25 4.26 -25.03
C ASP A 38 3.20 4.98 -23.67
N VAL A 39 2.22 4.66 -22.82
CA VAL A 39 1.99 5.32 -21.53
C VAL A 39 2.20 4.40 -20.32
N ILE A 40 2.68 3.18 -20.53
CA ILE A 40 2.97 2.23 -19.43
C ILE A 40 3.89 2.86 -18.38
N TYR A 41 4.90 3.62 -18.80
CA TYR A 41 5.83 4.25 -17.87
C TYR A 41 5.15 5.19 -16.86
N LEU A 42 4.02 5.82 -17.21
CA LEU A 42 3.27 6.72 -16.33
C LEU A 42 2.64 5.96 -15.14
N VAL A 43 2.15 4.73 -15.35
CA VAL A 43 1.58 3.93 -14.27
C VAL A 43 2.66 3.54 -13.24
N TYR A 44 3.86 3.23 -13.72
CA TYR A 44 4.98 2.84 -12.87
C TYR A 44 5.67 4.04 -12.21
N LEU A 45 5.61 5.22 -12.83
CA LEU A 45 6.08 6.48 -12.26
C LEU A 45 5.27 6.92 -11.03
N ALA A 46 4.01 6.47 -10.91
CA ALA A 46 3.18 6.77 -9.76
C ALA A 46 3.77 6.24 -8.43
N SER A 47 4.47 5.10 -8.46
CA SER A 47 5.11 4.49 -7.29
C SER A 47 6.20 5.36 -6.65
N PRO A 48 7.25 5.79 -7.38
CA PRO A 48 8.26 6.69 -6.82
C PRO A 48 7.69 8.05 -6.41
N ILE A 49 6.72 8.60 -7.15
CA ILE A 49 6.05 9.85 -6.74
C ILE A 49 5.34 9.66 -5.39
N GLY A 50 4.54 8.60 -5.24
CA GLY A 50 3.89 8.27 -3.97
C GLY A 50 4.89 8.05 -2.84
N SER A 51 6.04 7.44 -3.13
CA SER A 51 7.12 7.24 -2.16
C SER A 51 7.76 8.55 -1.71
N ILE A 52 7.94 9.52 -2.62
CA ILE A 52 8.44 10.87 -2.27
C ILE A 52 7.41 11.63 -1.43
N VAL A 53 6.12 11.50 -1.73
CA VAL A 53 5.03 12.15 -0.98
C VAL A 53 4.86 11.54 0.41
N SER A 54 5.23 10.27 0.59
CA SER A 54 4.98 9.51 1.82
C SER A 54 5.54 10.17 3.09
N PRO A 55 6.83 10.56 3.20
CA PRO A 55 7.35 11.21 4.40
C PRO A 55 6.63 12.51 4.77
N PHE A 56 6.20 13.31 3.78
CA PHE A 56 5.47 14.56 4.01
C PHE A 56 4.09 14.28 4.57
N PHE A 57 3.36 13.33 3.97
CA PHE A 57 2.05 12.93 4.46
C PHE A 57 2.12 12.36 5.89
N LEU A 58 3.15 11.54 6.16
CA LEU A 58 3.37 10.97 7.49
C LEU A 58 3.73 12.02 8.54
N GLY A 59 4.67 12.92 8.22
CA GLY A 59 5.13 13.96 9.15
C GLY A 59 4.11 15.08 9.41
N MET A 60 3.29 15.43 8.41
CA MET A 60 2.28 16.50 8.54
C MET A 60 0.97 16.02 9.16
N ILE A 61 0.45 14.87 8.70
CA ILE A 61 -0.94 14.46 8.97
C ILE A 61 -0.98 13.20 9.85
N ALA A 62 -0.24 12.15 9.46
CA ALA A 62 -0.37 10.84 10.10
C ALA A 62 0.09 10.84 11.56
N ASP A 63 1.30 11.35 11.82
CA ASP A 63 1.91 11.27 13.14
C ASP A 63 1.23 12.18 14.17
N ARG A 64 0.35 13.10 13.75
CA ARG A 64 -0.21 14.15 14.60
C ARG A 64 -1.70 14.01 14.89
N PHE A 65 -2.49 13.55 13.91
CA PHE A 65 -3.96 13.64 13.99
C PHE A 65 -4.67 12.29 14.07
N PHE A 66 -4.05 11.22 13.59
CA PHE A 66 -4.73 9.94 13.45
C PHE A 66 -3.94 8.81 14.07
N ALA A 67 -4.66 7.84 14.63
CA ALA A 67 -4.06 6.59 15.05
C ALA A 67 -3.58 5.81 13.82
N VAL A 68 -2.41 5.19 13.91
CA VAL A 68 -1.74 4.59 12.75
C VAL A 68 -2.61 3.51 12.10
N GLU A 69 -3.28 2.69 12.93
CA GLU A 69 -4.13 1.61 12.46
C GLU A 69 -5.35 2.12 11.67
N LYS A 70 -5.95 3.23 12.12
CA LYS A 70 -7.09 3.85 11.44
C LYS A 70 -6.68 4.49 10.12
N LEU A 71 -5.54 5.16 10.11
CA LEU A 71 -5.01 5.79 8.92
C LEU A 71 -4.65 4.75 7.85
N MET A 72 -3.94 3.68 8.25
CA MET A 72 -3.64 2.57 7.34
C MET A 72 -4.93 1.96 6.78
N GLY A 73 -5.95 1.78 7.64
CA GLY A 73 -7.26 1.27 7.23
C GLY A 73 -7.92 2.13 6.15
N VAL A 74 -8.02 3.44 6.37
CA VAL A 74 -8.63 4.37 5.41
C VAL A 74 -7.82 4.45 4.11
N MET A 75 -6.49 4.53 4.20
CA MET A 75 -5.61 4.59 3.02
C MET A 75 -5.76 3.35 2.14
N HIS A 76 -5.81 2.15 2.74
CA HIS A 76 -6.04 0.91 2.01
C HIS A 76 -7.45 0.82 1.43
N ILE A 77 -8.48 1.28 2.14
CA ILE A 77 -9.83 1.32 1.56
C ILE A 77 -9.89 2.23 0.32
N LEU A 78 -9.34 3.45 0.42
CA LEU A 78 -9.28 4.38 -0.70
C LEU A 78 -8.45 3.80 -1.86
N SER A 79 -7.29 3.23 -1.54
CA SER A 79 -6.41 2.57 -2.50
C SER A 79 -7.10 1.42 -3.23
N GLY A 80 -7.85 0.59 -2.50
CA GLY A 80 -8.63 -0.53 -3.03
C GLY A 80 -9.77 -0.10 -3.94
N VAL A 81 -10.54 0.93 -3.55
CA VAL A 81 -11.58 1.51 -4.41
C VAL A 81 -10.98 2.06 -5.70
N CYS A 82 -9.85 2.77 -5.62
CA CYS A 82 -9.23 3.37 -6.79
C CYS A 82 -8.75 2.32 -7.80
N VAL A 83 -8.09 1.26 -7.34
CA VAL A 83 -7.58 0.22 -8.25
C VAL A 83 -8.70 -0.63 -8.86
N ILE A 84 -9.82 -0.84 -8.15
CA ILE A 84 -11.03 -1.49 -8.71
C ILE A 84 -11.66 -0.61 -9.80
N CYS A 85 -11.77 0.68 -9.54
CA CYS A 85 -12.34 1.64 -10.47
C CYS A 85 -11.47 1.86 -11.72
N ALA A 86 -10.15 1.67 -11.63
CA ALA A 86 -9.22 1.90 -12.73
C ALA A 86 -9.61 1.18 -14.03
N PRO A 87 -9.76 -0.16 -14.08
CA PRO A 87 -10.19 -0.85 -15.30
C PRO A 87 -11.65 -0.56 -15.67
N TRP A 88 -12.54 -0.35 -14.68
CA TRP A 88 -13.96 -0.16 -14.94
C TRP A 88 -14.28 1.20 -15.58
N LEU A 89 -13.72 2.29 -15.03
CA LEU A 89 -13.90 3.66 -15.52
C LEU A 89 -12.87 4.03 -16.59
N GLY A 90 -11.72 3.37 -16.60
CA GLY A 90 -10.63 3.61 -17.55
C GLY A 90 -10.75 2.86 -18.87
N ALA A 91 -11.75 1.98 -19.04
CA ALA A 91 -11.95 1.20 -20.26
C ALA A 91 -12.05 2.07 -21.54
N SER A 92 -12.57 3.29 -21.41
CA SER A 92 -12.79 4.23 -22.51
C SER A 92 -11.77 5.36 -22.56
N SER A 93 -10.82 5.45 -21.62
CA SER A 93 -9.77 6.50 -21.63
C SER A 93 -8.53 6.10 -20.83
N PRO A 94 -7.35 6.03 -21.48
CA PRO A 94 -6.08 5.80 -20.81
C PRO A 94 -5.78 6.82 -19.70
N GLY A 95 -6.18 8.09 -19.89
CA GLY A 95 -5.98 9.14 -18.90
C GLY A 95 -6.75 8.88 -17.60
N ILE A 96 -7.98 8.35 -17.71
CA ILE A 96 -8.79 7.98 -16.54
C ILE A 96 -8.16 6.78 -15.82
N PHE A 97 -7.78 5.73 -16.56
CA PHE A 97 -7.08 4.57 -15.99
C PHE A 97 -5.84 5.00 -15.19
N LEU A 98 -4.97 5.80 -15.81
CA LEU A 98 -3.74 6.30 -15.20
C LEU A 98 -4.01 7.15 -13.96
N SER A 99 -5.05 7.98 -13.96
CA SER A 99 -5.42 8.83 -12.81
C SER A 99 -5.83 7.99 -11.60
N PHE A 100 -6.62 6.93 -11.81
CA PHE A 100 -7.02 6.02 -10.74
C PHE A 100 -5.85 5.18 -10.22
N MET A 101 -4.96 4.71 -11.11
CA MET A 101 -3.74 4.01 -10.70
C MET A 101 -2.78 4.92 -9.93
N PHE A 102 -2.68 6.19 -10.33
CA PHE A 102 -1.92 7.19 -9.62
C PHE A 102 -2.46 7.44 -8.22
N LEU A 103 -3.78 7.62 -8.09
CA LEU A 103 -4.43 7.79 -6.79
C LEU A 103 -4.28 6.54 -5.91
N HIS A 104 -4.40 5.35 -6.48
CA HIS A 104 -4.11 4.08 -5.80
C HIS A 104 -2.70 4.09 -5.20
N MET A 105 -1.68 4.48 -5.96
CA MET A 105 -0.28 4.54 -5.51
C MET A 105 -0.04 5.66 -4.50
N LEU A 106 -0.68 6.82 -4.64
CA LEU A 106 -0.61 7.90 -3.65
C LEU A 106 -1.15 7.47 -2.29
N CYS A 107 -2.23 6.69 -2.25
CA CYS A 107 -2.77 6.15 -1.01
C CYS A 107 -1.96 4.95 -0.50
N TYR A 108 -1.48 4.09 -1.40
CA TYR A 108 -0.80 2.85 -1.03
C TYR A 108 0.63 3.08 -0.51
N MET A 109 1.43 3.93 -1.16
CA MET A 109 2.85 4.07 -0.83
C MET A 109 3.13 4.54 0.62
N PRO A 110 2.39 5.50 1.19
CA PRO A 110 2.56 5.88 2.59
C PRO A 110 2.33 4.71 3.56
N THR A 111 1.46 3.77 3.20
CA THR A 111 1.15 2.61 4.05
C THR A 111 2.31 1.63 4.17
N VAL A 112 3.24 1.58 3.20
CA VAL A 112 4.41 0.70 3.26
C VAL A 112 5.34 1.09 4.42
N GLY A 113 5.57 2.41 4.57
CA GLY A 113 6.31 2.97 5.69
C GLY A 113 5.58 2.75 7.02
N LEU A 114 4.28 3.03 7.05
CA LEU A 114 3.43 2.84 8.25
C LEU A 114 3.35 1.39 8.70
N ALA A 115 3.25 0.43 7.78
CA ALA A 115 3.25 -0.99 8.08
C ALA A 115 4.55 -1.39 8.76
N SER A 116 5.69 -0.93 8.24
CA SER A 116 7.00 -1.21 8.83
C SER A 116 7.14 -0.58 10.22
N ALA A 117 6.73 0.69 10.36
CA ALA A 117 6.70 1.40 11.63
C ALA A 117 5.78 0.72 12.67
N THR A 118 4.64 0.20 12.23
CA THR A 118 3.68 -0.55 13.06
C THR A 118 4.30 -1.83 13.59
N VAL A 119 5.00 -2.59 12.75
CA VAL A 119 5.74 -3.77 13.21
C VAL A 119 6.78 -3.37 14.25
N PHE A 120 7.63 -2.37 13.96
CA PHE A 120 8.64 -1.90 14.91
C PHE A 120 8.06 -1.40 16.24
N HIS A 121 6.85 -0.86 16.25
CA HIS A 121 6.20 -0.38 17.46
C HIS A 121 5.65 -1.53 18.32
N LEU A 122 5.18 -2.61 17.70
CA LEU A 122 4.48 -3.70 18.38
C LEU A 122 5.38 -4.89 18.74
N VAL A 123 6.56 -5.02 18.12
CA VAL A 123 7.54 -6.07 18.45
C VAL A 123 8.45 -5.67 19.61
N GLY A 124 8.87 -6.66 20.41
CA GLY A 124 9.81 -6.44 21.52
C GLY A 124 11.25 -6.45 21.05
N ASP A 125 11.70 -7.59 20.49
CA ASP A 125 13.05 -7.74 19.93
C ASP A 125 13.02 -7.37 18.44
N LYS A 126 13.27 -6.09 18.14
CA LYS A 126 13.18 -5.55 16.77
C LYS A 126 14.17 -6.22 15.82
N GLU A 127 15.37 -6.53 16.29
CA GLU A 127 16.44 -7.09 15.47
C GLU A 127 16.12 -8.52 15.01
N LYS A 128 15.47 -9.31 15.86
CA LYS A 128 15.09 -10.69 15.51
C LYS A 128 13.72 -10.80 14.88
N GLU A 129 12.74 -10.06 15.39
CA GLU A 129 11.33 -10.27 15.00
C GLU A 129 10.96 -9.52 13.70
N PHE A 130 11.53 -8.32 13.47
CA PHE A 130 11.20 -7.54 12.28
C PHE A 130 11.62 -8.25 10.98
N PRO A 131 12.84 -8.77 10.82
CA PRO A 131 13.23 -9.46 9.59
C PRO A 131 12.34 -10.67 9.29
N VAL A 132 12.00 -11.46 10.31
CA VAL A 132 11.14 -12.64 10.17
C VAL A 132 9.73 -12.23 9.69
N ILE A 133 9.16 -11.17 10.27
CA ILE A 133 7.85 -10.63 9.83
C ILE A 133 7.95 -10.04 8.42
N ARG A 134 9.05 -9.37 8.09
CA ARG A 134 9.27 -8.71 6.80
C ARG A 134 9.33 -9.70 5.64
N VAL A 135 9.91 -10.89 5.85
CA VAL A 135 9.98 -11.97 4.84
C VAL A 135 8.60 -12.39 4.35
N PHE A 136 7.56 -12.32 5.19
CA PHE A 136 6.18 -12.58 4.74
C PHE A 136 5.70 -11.61 3.68
N GLY A 137 6.24 -10.39 3.62
CA GLY A 137 6.00 -9.48 2.50
C GLY A 137 6.56 -10.01 1.19
N THR A 138 7.76 -10.58 1.19
CA THR A 138 8.32 -11.23 0.00
C THR A 138 7.45 -12.41 -0.46
N PHE A 139 6.97 -13.24 0.48
CA PHE A 139 6.03 -14.30 0.15
C PHE A 139 4.70 -13.77 -0.41
N GLY A 140 4.19 -12.65 0.13
CA GLY A 140 3.03 -11.95 -0.41
C GLY A 140 3.24 -11.55 -1.87
N TRP A 141 4.36 -10.92 -2.18
CA TRP A 141 4.70 -10.51 -3.55
C TRP A 141 4.77 -11.69 -4.53
N ILE A 142 5.51 -12.74 -4.17
CA ILE A 142 5.71 -13.92 -5.02
C ILE A 142 4.39 -14.66 -5.23
N SER A 143 3.63 -14.89 -4.16
CA SER A 143 2.35 -15.59 -4.23
C SER A 143 1.34 -14.83 -5.10
N ALA A 144 1.36 -13.49 -5.07
CA ALA A 144 0.49 -12.68 -5.92
C ALA A 144 0.78 -12.91 -7.41
N GLY A 145 2.05 -12.91 -7.81
CA GLY A 145 2.42 -13.21 -9.19
C GLY A 145 2.02 -14.63 -9.63
N ILE A 146 2.23 -15.63 -8.77
CA ILE A 146 1.84 -17.02 -9.07
C ILE A 146 0.32 -17.14 -9.20
N ILE A 147 -0.44 -16.57 -8.28
CA ILE A 147 -1.90 -16.67 -8.29
C ILE A 147 -2.49 -15.95 -9.51
N VAL A 148 -2.04 -14.71 -9.78
CA VAL A 148 -2.61 -13.90 -10.85
C VAL A 148 -2.18 -14.39 -12.24
N SER A 149 -0.89 -14.70 -12.42
CA SER A 149 -0.35 -15.07 -13.73
C SER A 149 -0.47 -16.56 -14.02
N TYR A 150 -0.01 -17.41 -13.10
CA TYR A 150 0.08 -18.84 -13.36
C TYR A 150 -1.25 -19.56 -13.12
N LEU A 151 -1.98 -19.22 -12.06
CA LEU A 151 -3.21 -19.93 -11.71
C LEU A 151 -4.44 -19.35 -12.42
N LEU A 152 -4.55 -18.02 -12.48
CA LEU A 152 -5.73 -17.35 -13.03
C LEU A 152 -5.58 -16.92 -14.49
N HIS A 153 -4.37 -17.05 -15.07
CA HIS A 153 -4.05 -16.63 -16.43
C HIS A 153 -4.55 -15.21 -16.76
N GLY A 154 -4.52 -14.31 -15.76
CA GLY A 154 -5.19 -13.02 -15.80
C GLY A 154 -4.36 -11.88 -16.38
N ASP A 155 -3.17 -12.15 -16.90
CA ASP A 155 -2.13 -11.14 -17.20
C ASP A 155 -2.58 -10.03 -18.16
N THR A 156 -3.50 -10.34 -19.08
CA THR A 156 -4.02 -9.39 -20.07
C THR A 156 -5.39 -8.84 -19.72
N THR A 157 -5.94 -9.24 -18.57
CA THR A 157 -7.29 -8.89 -18.09
C THR A 157 -7.23 -7.90 -16.93
N ALA A 158 -8.39 -7.37 -16.50
CA ALA A 158 -8.50 -6.50 -15.34
C ALA A 158 -8.38 -7.24 -13.98
N LEU A 159 -8.29 -8.57 -14.00
CA LEU A 159 -8.22 -9.41 -12.81
C LEU A 159 -7.10 -9.05 -11.82
N PRO A 160 -5.86 -8.73 -12.25
CA PRO A 160 -4.79 -8.28 -11.35
C PRO A 160 -5.23 -7.09 -10.47
N MET A 161 -5.90 -6.10 -11.07
CA MET A 161 -6.38 -4.90 -10.39
C MET A 161 -7.52 -5.21 -9.42
N TYR A 162 -8.43 -6.13 -9.77
CA TYR A 162 -9.51 -6.55 -8.88
C TYR A 162 -8.99 -7.35 -7.69
N VAL A 163 -8.00 -8.22 -7.89
CA VAL A 163 -7.32 -8.95 -6.82
C VAL A 163 -6.59 -7.97 -5.88
N ALA A 164 -5.87 -6.99 -6.44
CA ALA A 164 -5.24 -5.91 -5.67
C ALA A 164 -6.29 -5.16 -4.83
N GLY A 165 -7.39 -4.80 -5.47
CA GLY A 165 -8.51 -4.08 -4.87
C GLY A 165 -9.13 -4.81 -3.70
N ALA A 166 -9.53 -6.07 -3.91
CA ALA A 166 -10.09 -6.92 -2.88
C ALA A 166 -9.10 -7.11 -1.72
N GLY A 167 -7.82 -7.39 -2.02
CA GLY A 167 -6.76 -7.49 -1.01
C GLY A 167 -6.60 -6.21 -0.19
N SER A 168 -6.69 -5.05 -0.84
CA SER A 168 -6.56 -3.74 -0.20
C SER A 168 -7.77 -3.42 0.68
N LEU A 169 -8.99 -3.74 0.24
CA LEU A 169 -10.18 -3.63 1.09
C LEU A 169 -10.09 -4.55 2.32
N ILE A 170 -9.67 -5.81 2.13
CA ILE A 170 -9.49 -6.78 3.22
C ILE A 170 -8.44 -6.27 4.21
N LEU A 171 -7.29 -5.81 3.73
CA LEU A 171 -6.24 -5.27 4.59
C LEU A 171 -6.70 -4.00 5.30
N GLY A 172 -7.42 -3.11 4.60
CA GLY A 172 -7.96 -1.88 5.17
C GLY A 172 -8.92 -2.15 6.32
N LEU A 173 -9.86 -3.10 6.13
CA LEU A 173 -10.76 -3.55 7.20
C LEU A 173 -9.99 -4.23 8.34
N TYR A 174 -9.00 -5.07 8.01
CA TYR A 174 -8.16 -5.75 8.98
C TYR A 174 -7.36 -4.77 9.84
N CYS A 175 -6.88 -3.65 9.29
CA CYS A 175 -6.13 -2.64 10.03
C CYS A 175 -6.92 -2.08 11.22
N PHE A 176 -8.24 -1.92 11.13
CA PHE A 176 -9.05 -1.45 12.26
C PHE A 176 -9.10 -2.44 13.43
N THR A 177 -8.72 -3.71 13.21
CA THR A 177 -8.64 -4.70 14.29
C THR A 177 -7.31 -4.63 15.05
N LEU A 178 -6.28 -3.98 14.49
CA LEU A 178 -4.95 -3.91 15.09
C LEU A 178 -4.97 -3.14 16.42
N PRO A 179 -4.01 -3.40 17.33
CA PRO A 179 -3.89 -2.64 18.56
C PRO A 179 -3.80 -1.14 18.27
N HIS A 180 -4.43 -0.33 19.12
CA HIS A 180 -4.42 1.11 18.98
C HIS A 180 -3.00 1.68 19.10
N ILE A 181 -2.56 2.42 18.09
CA ILE A 181 -1.26 3.11 18.08
C ILE A 181 -1.52 4.62 18.04
N PRO A 182 -1.38 5.32 19.17
CA PRO A 182 -1.68 6.75 19.23
C PRO A 182 -0.70 7.58 18.38
N PRO A 183 -1.14 8.74 17.85
CA PRO A 183 -0.28 9.63 17.10
C PRO A 183 0.88 10.16 17.96
N ARG A 184 2.11 10.06 17.44
CA ARG A 184 3.36 10.46 18.15
C ARG A 184 3.46 11.96 18.45
N GLY A 185 2.69 12.80 17.75
CA GLY A 185 2.74 14.26 17.80
C GLY A 185 1.55 14.93 18.49
N ALA A 186 0.68 14.19 19.17
CA ALA A 186 -0.45 14.77 19.90
C ALA A 186 0.04 15.82 20.92
N GLY A 187 -0.29 17.11 20.70
CA GLY A 187 -0.04 18.20 21.65
C GLY A 187 1.12 19.17 21.35
N LYS A 188 1.87 19.03 20.24
CA LYS A 188 2.93 19.99 19.88
C LYS A 188 2.41 21.12 18.97
N LYS A 189 2.61 22.39 19.35
CA LYS A 189 2.26 23.59 18.55
C LYS A 189 3.11 23.66 17.28
N VAL A 190 2.47 23.89 16.14
CA VAL A 190 3.10 23.85 14.80
C VAL A 190 3.90 25.14 14.52
N ARG A 191 5.16 25.02 14.12
CA ARG A 191 5.86 26.07 13.34
C ARG A 191 6.11 25.58 11.92
N PHE A 192 5.98 26.49 10.95
CA PHE A 192 6.24 26.22 9.52
C PHE A 192 7.65 25.65 9.25
N ARG A 193 8.62 25.92 10.15
CA ARG A 193 9.96 25.35 10.14
C ARG A 193 10.00 23.83 10.42
N ASP A 194 9.03 23.29 11.15
CA ASP A 194 8.92 21.85 11.42
C ASP A 194 8.38 21.05 10.21
N VAL A 195 7.80 21.76 9.23
CA VAL A 195 7.16 21.19 8.04
C VAL A 195 8.17 20.96 6.91
N LEU A 196 9.26 21.75 6.86
CA LEU A 196 10.28 21.69 5.82
C LEU A 196 11.47 20.77 6.16
N GLY A 197 11.44 20.06 7.30
CA GLY A 197 12.53 19.15 7.68
C GLY A 197 13.86 19.84 8.00
N LEU A 198 13.86 21.15 8.27
CA LEU A 198 15.04 21.93 8.66
C LEU A 198 15.41 21.73 10.15
N MET A 199 15.52 20.47 10.57
CA MET A 199 16.08 20.09 11.87
C MET A 199 17.56 19.72 11.67
N CYS A 200 18.41 20.75 11.64
CA CYS A 200 19.75 20.69 12.23
C CYS A 200 19.67 21.33 13.61
#